data_AF-B5FGG1-F1
#
_entry.id   AF-B5FGG1-F1
#
_cell.length_a   1.000
_cell.length_b   1.000
_cell.length_c   1.000
_cell.angle_alpha   90.00
_cell.angle_beta   90.00
_cell.angle_gamma   90.00
#
_symmetry.space_group_name_H-M   'P 1'
#
loop_
_entity.id
_entity.type
_entity.pdbx_description
1 polymer ?
#
loop_
_entity_poly.entity_id
_entity_poly.type
_entity_poly.pdbx_seq_one_letter_code
_entity_poly.pdbx_strand_id
1 'polypeptide(L)'
;MSEKGLLDRHDATVKLEKVSPERYNRWLVVVMIGLSCASFSRLAGGDWAVFLVTFIASALGMIVRQEIGHRNFNPLLNFGVTAFVTTLISSQAVIYHIGNTPFLAMASSVLMLVPGFPLINAVADMVKGYVNMGTARWTFATLLTLATSIGIVGAMNLVGAWGWLNG
;
A
#
# COMPACT_ATOMS: atom_id res chain seq x y z
N MET A 1 12.01 -43.60 9.27
CA MET A 1 11.65 -44.14 10.59
C MET A 1 11.60 -42.93 11.53
N SER A 2 10.51 -42.16 11.51
CA SER A 2 9.31 -42.34 12.35
C SER A 2 9.65 -42.33 13.84
N GLU A 3 9.04 -41.37 14.55
CA GLU A 3 8.65 -41.42 15.97
C GLU A 3 9.72 -41.28 17.06
N LYS A 4 9.61 -40.17 17.81
CA LYS A 4 9.63 -40.01 19.28
C LYS A 4 9.90 -38.52 19.58
N GLY A 5 9.02 -37.69 20.13
CA GLY A 5 7.81 -37.97 20.92
C GLY A 5 7.75 -36.99 22.11
N LEU A 6 8.01 -35.68 21.92
CA LEU A 6 8.08 -34.72 23.04
C LEU A 6 7.61 -33.28 22.74
N LEU A 7 6.93 -33.02 21.61
CA LEU A 7 6.16 -31.78 21.44
C LEU A 7 4.79 -32.16 20.87
N ASP A 8 3.84 -32.21 21.78
CA ASP A 8 2.44 -32.53 21.55
C ASP A 8 1.86 -31.64 20.45
N ARG A 9 1.41 -32.26 19.35
CA ARG A 9 0.79 -31.54 18.23
C ARG A 9 -0.45 -30.76 18.67
N HIS A 10 -1.07 -31.18 19.78
CA HIS A 10 -2.23 -30.53 20.37
C HIS A 10 -1.88 -29.20 21.06
N ASP A 11 -0.76 -29.13 21.79
CA ASP A 11 -0.29 -27.90 22.44
C ASP A 11 0.10 -26.80 21.44
N ALA A 12 0.67 -27.17 20.29
CA ALA A 12 1.01 -26.22 19.24
C ALA A 12 -0.24 -25.60 18.59
N THR A 13 -1.29 -26.40 18.36
CA THR A 13 -2.57 -25.91 17.82
C THR A 13 -3.30 -24.99 18.81
N VAL A 14 -3.31 -25.32 20.10
CA VAL A 14 -3.98 -24.51 21.14
C VAL A 14 -3.26 -23.17 21.38
N LYS A 15 -1.92 -23.13 21.25
CA LYS A 15 -1.16 -21.86 21.29
C LYS A 15 -1.38 -20.98 20.05
N LEU A 16 -1.54 -21.57 18.88
CA LEU A 16 -1.87 -20.85 17.64
C LEU A 16 -3.31 -20.30 17.68
N GLU A 17 -4.25 -21.04 18.28
CA GLU A 17 -5.64 -20.66 18.43
C GLU A 17 -5.84 -19.52 19.45
N LYS A 18 -4.92 -19.38 20.42
CA LYS A 18 -4.85 -18.24 21.35
C LYS A 18 -4.24 -16.97 20.76
N VAL A 19 -3.62 -17.03 19.59
CA VAL A 19 -3.25 -15.82 18.84
C VAL A 19 -4.50 -15.35 18.11
N SER A 20 -5.42 -14.75 18.85
CA SER A 20 -6.47 -13.96 18.23
C SER A 20 -5.78 -12.89 17.38
N PRO A 21 -5.99 -12.86 16.05
CA PRO A 21 -5.55 -11.72 15.28
C PRO A 21 -6.34 -10.53 15.81
N GLU A 22 -5.70 -9.70 16.65
CA GLU A 22 -6.23 -8.42 17.10
C GLU A 22 -6.58 -7.62 15.85
N ARG A 23 -7.84 -7.72 15.42
CA ARG A 23 -8.35 -7.00 14.26
C ARG A 23 -8.46 -5.55 14.70
N TYR A 24 -7.39 -4.81 14.49
CA TYR A 24 -7.37 -3.37 14.65
C TYR A 24 -8.58 -2.76 13.94
N ASN A 25 -9.24 -1.82 14.61
CA ASN A 25 -10.41 -1.15 14.05
C ASN A 25 -10.05 -0.57 12.67
N ARG A 26 -10.82 -0.93 11.64
CA ARG A 26 -10.60 -0.56 10.23
C ARG A 26 -10.42 0.95 10.07
N TRP A 27 -11.21 1.72 10.81
CA TRP A 27 -11.15 3.19 10.83
C TRP A 27 -9.86 3.74 11.43
N LEU A 28 -9.33 3.09 12.48
CA LEU A 28 -8.08 3.49 13.10
C LEU A 28 -6.91 3.32 12.12
N VAL A 29 -6.89 2.22 11.36
CA VAL A 29 -5.86 1.98 10.34
C VAL A 29 -5.96 3.03 9.21
N VAL A 30 -7.17 3.37 8.77
CA VAL A 30 -7.38 4.41 7.76
C VAL A 30 -6.83 5.76 8.21
N VAL A 31 -7.14 6.18 9.43
CA VAL A 31 -6.69 7.47 9.99
C VAL A 31 -5.18 7.50 10.17
N MET A 32 -4.59 6.45 10.73
CA MET A 32 -3.14 6.37 10.97
C MET A 32 -2.35 6.41 9.65
N ILE A 33 -2.82 5.71 8.62
CA ILE A 33 -2.18 5.70 7.31
C ILE A 33 -2.34 7.03 6.60
N GLY A 34 -3.54 7.61 6.64
CA GLY A 34 -3.79 8.94 6.09
C GLY A 34 -2.86 9.99 6.72
N LEU A 35 -2.73 9.98 8.06
CA LEU A 35 -1.82 10.89 8.78
C LEU A 35 -0.36 10.66 8.43
N SER A 36 0.07 9.40 8.26
CA SER A 36 1.44 9.06 7.88
C SER A 36 1.78 9.62 6.48
N CYS A 37 0.93 9.36 5.48
CA CYS A 37 1.11 9.89 4.12
C CYS A 37 1.05 11.42 4.08
N ALA A 38 0.11 12.03 4.81
CA ALA A 38 -0.01 13.48 4.90
C ALA A 38 1.22 14.12 5.56
N SER A 39 1.73 13.54 6.65
CA SER A 39 2.94 14.00 7.31
C SER A 39 4.17 13.91 6.40
N PHE A 40 4.26 12.84 5.60
CA PHE A 40 5.31 12.71 4.58
C PHE A 40 5.24 13.82 3.53
N SER A 41 4.03 14.16 3.05
CA SER A 41 3.86 15.27 2.12
C SER A 41 4.30 16.62 2.73
N ARG A 42 4.05 16.84 4.03
CA ARG A 42 4.50 18.04 4.75
C ARG A 42 6.01 18.08 4.92
N LEU A 43 6.63 16.93 5.25
CA LEU A 43 8.09 16.79 5.36
C LEU A 43 8.79 17.01 4.02
N ALA A 44 8.18 16.61 2.92
CA ALA A 44 8.70 16.83 1.57
C ALA A 44 8.49 18.28 1.07
N GLY A 45 7.98 19.18 1.91
CA GLY A 45 7.81 20.61 1.60
C GLY A 45 6.41 21.04 1.14
N GLY A 46 5.40 20.17 1.30
CA GLY A 46 4.01 20.46 0.95
C GLY A 46 3.32 21.44 1.93
N ASP A 47 2.40 22.26 1.42
CA ASP A 47 1.64 23.17 2.27
C ASP A 47 0.53 22.45 3.07
N TRP A 48 -0.18 23.15 3.98
CA TRP A 48 -1.30 22.59 4.74
C TRP A 48 -2.44 22.09 3.84
N ALA A 49 -2.63 22.74 2.68
CA ALA A 49 -3.55 22.26 1.65
C ALA A 49 -3.13 20.90 1.06
N VAL A 50 -1.83 20.72 0.77
CA VAL A 50 -1.27 19.45 0.28
C VAL A 50 -1.43 18.36 1.34
N PHE A 51 -1.21 18.70 2.61
CA PHE A 51 -1.42 17.79 3.75
C PHE A 51 -2.86 17.28 3.80
N LEU A 52 -3.85 18.17 3.74
CA LEU A 52 -5.27 17.81 3.80
C LEU A 52 -5.71 16.97 2.59
N VAL A 53 -5.28 17.34 1.39
CA VAL A 53 -5.56 16.54 0.17
C VAL A 53 -4.97 15.14 0.29
N THR A 54 -3.70 15.04 0.69
CA THR A 54 -3.01 13.75 0.84
C THR A 54 -3.71 12.88 1.88
N PHE A 55 -4.12 13.48 3.01
CA PHE A 55 -4.86 12.79 4.06
C PHE A 55 -6.17 12.19 3.52
N ILE A 56 -6.98 12.99 2.81
CA ILE A 56 -8.27 12.55 2.25
C ILE A 56 -8.05 11.48 1.17
N ALA A 57 -7.10 11.70 0.26
CA ALA A 57 -6.81 10.76 -0.81
C ALA A 57 -6.35 9.39 -0.27
N SER A 58 -5.39 9.38 0.66
CA SER A 58 -4.90 8.13 1.27
C SER A 58 -5.94 7.45 2.15
N ALA A 59 -6.76 8.21 2.88
CA ALA A 59 -7.83 7.66 3.71
C ALA A 59 -8.88 6.94 2.84
N LEU A 60 -9.35 7.59 1.77
CA LEU A 60 -10.29 7.00 0.83
C LEU A 60 -9.69 5.81 0.08
N GLY A 61 -8.42 5.93 -0.34
CA GLY A 61 -7.66 4.81 -0.92
C GLY A 61 -7.61 3.59 0.01
N MET A 62 -7.32 3.79 1.29
CA MET A 62 -7.27 2.70 2.26
C MET A 62 -8.66 2.07 2.50
N ILE A 63 -9.74 2.87 2.51
CA ILE A 63 -11.11 2.33 2.59
C ILE A 63 -11.39 1.41 1.39
N VAL A 64 -11.10 1.87 0.17
CA VAL A 64 -11.27 1.08 -1.06
C VAL A 64 -10.45 -0.22 -1.00
N ARG A 65 -9.19 -0.14 -0.56
CA ARG A 65 -8.32 -1.30 -0.41
C ARG A 65 -8.87 -2.35 0.54
N GLN A 66 -9.41 -1.90 1.67
CA GLN A 66 -10.00 -2.80 2.67
C GLN A 66 -11.29 -3.43 2.16
N GLU A 67 -12.14 -2.68 1.47
CA GLU A 67 -13.39 -3.20 0.89
C GLU A 67 -13.14 -4.25 -0.18
N ILE A 68 -12.19 -4.01 -1.09
CA ILE A 68 -11.80 -4.99 -2.11
C ILE A 68 -11.10 -6.20 -1.47
N GLY A 69 -10.26 -5.96 -0.46
CA GLY A 69 -9.60 -7.02 0.30
C GLY A 69 -10.58 -7.94 1.03
N HIS A 70 -11.68 -7.41 1.55
CA HIS A 70 -12.72 -8.20 2.22
C HIS A 70 -13.48 -9.14 1.27
N ARG A 71 -13.51 -8.80 -0.03
CA ARG A 71 -14.19 -9.61 -1.07
C ARG A 71 -13.29 -10.70 -1.68
N ASN A 72 -12.11 -10.98 -1.09
CA ASN A 72 -11.14 -11.99 -1.57
C ASN A 72 -10.69 -11.80 -3.03
N PHE A 73 -10.66 -10.56 -3.53
CA PHE A 73 -10.10 -10.29 -4.86
C PHE A 73 -8.59 -10.51 -4.88
N ASN A 74 -8.06 -10.85 -6.08
CA ASN A 74 -6.63 -11.02 -6.30
C ASN A 74 -5.86 -9.75 -5.84
N PRO A 75 -4.80 -9.87 -5.02
CA PRO A 75 -3.99 -8.74 -4.54
C PRO A 75 -3.55 -7.77 -5.63
N LEU A 76 -3.27 -8.25 -6.84
CA LEU A 76 -2.90 -7.44 -7.99
C LEU A 76 -4.01 -6.44 -8.36
N LEU A 77 -5.24 -6.94 -8.45
CA LEU A 77 -6.41 -6.11 -8.78
C LEU A 77 -6.70 -5.13 -7.65
N ASN A 78 -6.57 -5.57 -6.39
CA ASN A 78 -6.75 -4.68 -5.25
C ASN A 78 -5.77 -3.49 -5.26
N PHE A 79 -4.48 -3.76 -5.49
CA PHE A 79 -3.46 -2.71 -5.55
C PHE A 79 -3.68 -1.78 -6.75
N GLY A 80 -3.98 -2.33 -7.93
CA GLY A 80 -4.25 -1.53 -9.13
C GLY A 80 -5.47 -0.62 -8.99
N VAL A 81 -6.61 -1.14 -8.52
CA VAL A 81 -7.84 -0.34 -8.34
C VAL A 81 -7.66 0.69 -7.23
N THR A 82 -7.03 0.32 -6.12
CA THR A 82 -6.74 1.26 -5.03
C THR A 82 -5.84 2.40 -5.52
N ALA A 83 -4.79 2.08 -6.27
CA ALA A 83 -3.90 3.07 -6.86
C ALA A 83 -4.66 4.00 -7.80
N PHE A 84 -5.49 3.44 -8.68
CA PHE A 84 -6.32 4.21 -9.59
C PHE A 84 -7.23 5.19 -8.85
N VAL A 85 -8.00 4.74 -7.85
CA VAL A 85 -8.91 5.63 -7.10
C VAL A 85 -8.14 6.68 -6.29
N THR A 86 -7.04 6.30 -5.65
CA THR A 86 -6.20 7.22 -4.85
C THR A 86 -5.59 8.30 -5.75
N THR A 87 -5.10 7.93 -6.93
CA THR A 87 -4.54 8.84 -7.92
C THR A 87 -5.62 9.76 -8.50
N LEU A 88 -6.83 9.25 -8.80
CA LEU A 88 -7.94 10.08 -9.26
C LEU A 88 -8.35 11.15 -8.24
N ILE A 89 -8.39 10.81 -6.95
CA ILE A 89 -8.76 11.77 -5.91
C ILE A 89 -7.67 12.81 -5.74
N SER A 90 -6.40 12.39 -5.68
CA SER A 90 -5.27 13.30 -5.50
C SER A 90 -5.00 14.17 -6.74
N SER A 91 -5.32 13.69 -7.96
CA SER A 91 -5.18 14.48 -9.18
C SER A 91 -6.12 15.67 -9.25
N GLN A 92 -7.25 15.66 -8.53
CA GLN A 92 -8.12 16.82 -8.43
C GLN A 92 -7.36 18.03 -7.84
N ALA A 93 -6.45 17.80 -6.90
CA ALA A 93 -5.63 18.88 -6.36
C ALA A 93 -4.65 19.48 -7.38
N VAL A 94 -4.22 18.70 -8.38
CA VAL A 94 -3.42 19.22 -9.51
C VAL A 94 -4.28 20.07 -10.43
N ILE A 95 -5.49 19.63 -10.77
CA ILE A 95 -6.41 20.36 -11.67
C ILE A 95 -6.82 21.71 -11.05
N TYR A 96 -7.16 21.71 -9.77
CA TYR A 96 -7.61 22.92 -9.07
C TYR A 96 -6.45 23.76 -8.51
N HIS A 97 -5.19 23.41 -8.80
CA HIS A 97 -3.99 24.06 -8.26
C HIS A 97 -4.04 24.25 -6.73
N ILE A 98 -4.48 23.21 -6.02
CA ILE A 98 -4.66 23.26 -4.56
C ILE A 98 -3.30 23.05 -3.87
N GLY A 99 -2.83 24.13 -3.23
CA GLY A 99 -1.57 24.16 -2.49
C GLY A 99 -0.36 24.45 -3.37
N ASN A 100 0.81 24.58 -2.73
CA ASN A 100 2.03 25.02 -3.40
C ASN A 100 2.57 23.98 -4.40
N THR A 101 2.55 22.69 -4.02
CA THR A 101 3.13 21.58 -4.80
C THR A 101 2.14 20.41 -4.89
N PRO A 102 1.10 20.50 -5.74
CA PRO A 102 0.04 19.50 -5.79
C PRO A 102 0.54 18.12 -6.26
N PHE A 103 1.65 18.07 -6.99
CA PHE A 103 2.34 16.82 -7.35
C PHE A 103 2.78 16.01 -6.12
N LEU A 104 3.19 16.69 -5.05
CA LEU A 104 3.62 16.06 -3.81
C LEU A 104 2.47 15.32 -3.14
N ALA A 105 1.23 15.81 -3.30
CA ALA A 105 0.03 15.15 -2.79
C ALA A 105 -0.22 13.83 -3.52
N MET A 106 -0.11 13.83 -4.85
CA MET A 106 -0.26 12.63 -5.66
C MET A 106 0.78 11.58 -5.30
N ALA A 107 2.07 11.94 -5.28
CA ALA A 107 3.16 11.02 -4.97
C ALA A 107 3.06 10.45 -3.55
N SER A 108 2.79 11.30 -2.55
CA SER A 108 2.73 10.87 -1.14
C SER A 108 1.53 9.97 -0.86
N SER A 109 0.41 10.21 -1.54
CA SER A 109 -0.84 9.48 -1.28
C SER A 109 -0.77 8.00 -1.67
N VAL A 110 0.02 7.67 -2.71
CA VAL A 110 0.18 6.29 -3.22
C VAL A 110 1.30 5.50 -2.53
N LEU A 111 2.13 6.12 -1.68
CA LEU A 111 3.26 5.44 -1.01
C LEU A 111 2.85 4.19 -0.21
N MET A 112 1.63 4.20 0.33
CA MET A 112 1.05 3.09 1.08
C MET A 112 0.87 1.80 0.23
N LEU A 113 0.88 1.91 -1.09
CA LEU A 113 0.76 0.79 -2.02
C LEU A 113 2.10 0.14 -2.35
N VAL A 114 3.23 0.72 -1.91
CA VAL A 114 4.54 0.10 -2.14
C VAL A 114 4.62 -1.19 -1.30
N PRO A 115 4.92 -2.35 -1.90
CA PRO A 115 5.04 -3.62 -1.19
C PRO A 115 6.36 -3.69 -0.39
N GLY A 116 6.54 -2.78 0.56
CA GLY A 116 7.77 -2.64 1.35
C GLY A 116 8.07 -3.89 2.19
N PHE A 117 7.06 -4.45 2.87
CA PHE A 117 7.25 -5.66 3.69
C PHE A 117 7.67 -6.89 2.85
N PRO A 118 7.02 -7.20 1.70
CA PRO A 118 7.52 -8.21 0.77
C PRO A 118 8.97 -7.97 0.30
N LEU A 119 9.33 -6.73 -0.05
CA LEU A 119 10.67 -6.39 -0.54
C LEU A 119 11.75 -6.60 0.53
N ILE A 120 11.53 -6.09 1.76
CA ILE A 120 12.46 -6.26 2.88
C ILE A 120 12.68 -7.75 3.18
N ASN A 121 11.61 -8.53 3.20
CA ASN A 121 11.69 -9.97 3.45
C ASN A 121 12.38 -10.73 2.33
N ALA A 122 12.15 -10.35 1.06
CA ALA A 122 12.84 -10.96 -0.07
C ALA A 122 14.36 -10.78 0.03
N VAL A 123 14.81 -9.56 0.34
CA VAL A 123 16.23 -9.25 0.52
C VAL A 123 16.80 -10.02 1.72
N ALA A 124 16.08 -10.03 2.85
CA ALA A 124 16.51 -10.76 4.05
C ALA A 124 16.67 -12.27 3.79
N ASP A 125 15.78 -12.88 3.02
CA ASP A 125 15.87 -14.31 2.68
C ASP A 125 17.04 -14.61 1.75
N MET A 126 17.32 -13.73 0.77
CA MET A 126 18.49 -13.87 -0.12
C MET A 126 19.80 -13.77 0.65
N VAL A 127 19.92 -12.82 1.57
CA VAL A 127 21.10 -12.64 2.44
C VAL A 127 21.33 -13.86 3.34
N LYS A 128 20.25 -14.52 3.77
CA LYS A 128 20.30 -15.75 4.59
C LYS A 128 20.57 -17.02 3.76
N GLY A 129 20.74 -16.93 2.45
CA GLY A 129 20.98 -18.06 1.56
C GLY A 129 19.73 -18.76 1.03
N TYR A 130 18.53 -18.28 1.37
CA TYR A 130 17.25 -18.80 0.85
C TYR A 130 16.84 -18.09 -0.45
N VAL A 131 17.71 -18.17 -1.47
CA VAL A 131 17.54 -17.42 -2.72
C VAL A 131 16.21 -17.74 -3.43
N ASN A 132 15.81 -19.02 -3.50
CA ASN A 132 14.54 -19.41 -4.16
C ASN A 132 13.29 -18.80 -3.49
N MET A 133 13.30 -18.64 -2.16
CA MET A 133 12.19 -18.01 -1.44
C MET A 133 12.23 -16.49 -1.62
N GLY A 134 13.44 -15.91 -1.58
CA GLY A 134 13.66 -14.50 -1.84
C GLY A 134 13.22 -14.08 -3.25
N THR A 135 13.55 -14.86 -4.28
CA THR A 135 13.16 -14.56 -5.67
C THR A 135 11.64 -14.61 -5.83
N ALA A 136 10.97 -15.60 -5.25
CA ALA A 136 9.50 -15.68 -5.29
C ALA A 136 8.82 -14.44 -4.66
N ARG A 137 9.29 -14.01 -3.48
CA ARG A 137 8.79 -12.79 -2.81
C ARG A 137 9.08 -11.53 -3.61
N TRP A 138 10.26 -11.43 -4.21
CA TRP A 138 10.62 -10.33 -5.08
C TRP A 138 9.71 -10.27 -6.30
N THR A 139 9.56 -11.36 -7.05
CA THR A 139 8.67 -11.40 -8.22
C THR A 139 7.25 -10.97 -7.84
N PHE A 140 6.72 -11.45 -6.71
CA PHE A 140 5.41 -11.02 -6.23
C PHE A 140 5.34 -9.52 -5.92
N ALA A 141 6.35 -8.97 -5.25
CA ALA A 141 6.44 -7.53 -4.99
C ALA A 141 6.50 -6.72 -6.30
N THR A 142 7.28 -7.17 -7.29
CA THR A 142 7.36 -6.53 -8.61
C THR A 142 6.01 -6.54 -9.32
N LEU A 143 5.28 -7.67 -9.29
CA LEU A 143 3.94 -7.75 -9.89
C LEU A 143 2.95 -6.79 -9.22
N LEU A 144 2.99 -6.65 -7.89
CA LEU A 144 2.17 -5.67 -7.17
C LEU A 144 2.53 -4.23 -7.54
N THR A 145 3.82 -3.93 -7.67
CA THR A 145 4.29 -2.61 -8.12
C THR A 145 3.82 -2.33 -9.54
N LEU A 146 3.93 -3.29 -10.47
CA LEU A 146 3.44 -3.14 -11.84
C LEU A 146 1.93 -2.90 -11.87
N ALA A 147 1.15 -3.65 -11.09
CA ALA A 147 -0.29 -3.44 -11.00
C ALA A 147 -0.64 -2.04 -10.47
N THR A 148 0.11 -1.56 -9.46
CA THR A 148 -0.02 -0.21 -8.91
C THR A 148 0.30 0.84 -9.98
N SER A 149 1.41 0.69 -10.70
CA SER A 149 1.80 1.60 -11.79
C SER A 149 0.76 1.66 -12.91
N ILE A 150 0.18 0.52 -13.31
CA ILE A 150 -0.90 0.47 -14.31
C ILE A 150 -2.11 1.27 -13.80
N GLY A 151 -2.48 1.13 -12.53
CA GLY A 151 -3.56 1.89 -11.91
C GLY A 151 -3.29 3.41 -11.90
N ILE A 152 -2.08 3.82 -11.54
CA ILE A 152 -1.67 5.24 -11.54
C ILE A 152 -1.74 5.80 -12.96
N VAL A 153 -1.13 5.12 -13.94
CA VAL A 153 -1.10 5.57 -15.35
C VAL A 153 -2.51 5.62 -15.93
N GLY A 154 -3.37 4.65 -15.61
CA GLY A 154 -4.77 4.65 -16.03
C GLY A 154 -5.53 5.86 -15.49
N ALA A 155 -5.35 6.20 -14.21
CA ALA A 155 -5.97 7.38 -13.60
C ALA A 155 -5.45 8.67 -14.22
N MET A 156 -4.13 8.78 -14.43
CA MET A 156 -3.51 9.96 -15.05
C MET A 156 -3.98 10.17 -16.50
N ASN A 157 -4.12 9.10 -17.29
CA ASN A 157 -4.65 9.19 -18.65
C ASN A 157 -6.10 9.68 -18.66
N LEU A 158 -6.94 9.22 -17.72
CA LEU A 158 -8.34 9.61 -17.64
C LEU A 158 -8.51 11.08 -17.26
N VAL A 159 -7.64 11.59 -16.38
CA VAL A 159 -7.67 12.97 -15.91
C VAL A 159 -6.95 13.93 -16.87
N GLY A 160 -6.12 13.42 -17.78
CA GLY A 160 -5.28 14.25 -18.64
C GLY A 160 -4.15 14.95 -17.87
N ALA A 161 -3.81 14.46 -16.66
CA ALA A 161 -2.79 15.02 -15.78
C ALA A 161 -1.35 14.70 -16.24
N TRP A 162 -1.09 14.74 -17.55
CA TRP A 162 0.24 14.61 -18.15
C TRP A 162 1.15 15.82 -17.89
N GLY A 163 0.70 16.80 -17.09
CA GLY A 163 1.53 17.89 -16.58
C GLY A 163 2.80 17.43 -15.84
N TRP A 164 2.91 16.13 -15.52
CA TRP A 164 4.16 15.49 -15.09
C TRP A 164 5.27 15.59 -16.14
N LEU A 165 5.00 15.25 -17.41
CA LEU A 165 6.04 15.12 -18.45
C LEU A 165 6.40 16.43 -19.18
N ASN A 166 5.63 17.49 -18.98
CA ASN A 166 5.79 18.76 -19.68
C ASN A 166 6.39 19.88 -18.81
N GLY A 167 7.05 19.53 -17.70
CA GLY A 167 7.77 20.46 -16.82
C GLY A 167 9.28 20.29 -16.91
#